data_AF-A0A381ZY18-F1
#
_entry.id   AF-A0A381ZY18-F1
#
_cell.length_a   1.000
_cell.length_b   1.000
_cell.length_c   1.000
_cell.angle_alpha   90.00
_cell.angle_beta   90.00
_cell.angle_gamma   90.00
#
_symmetry.space_group_name_H-M   'P 1'
#
loop_
_entity.id
_entity.type
_entity.pdbx_description
1 polymer ?
#
loop_
_entity_poly.entity_id
_entity_poly.type
_entity_poly.pdbx_seq_one_letter_code
_entity_poly.pdbx_strand_id
1 'polypeptide(L)' 'MHYFIIPLLYAFFFAFLTAYIAERKGYESHTWFWLGMFLGVIATGILLFQPSKSVPQ' A
#
# COMPACT_ATOMS: atom_id res chain seq x y z
N MET A 1 -16.94 -0.76 -9.78
CA MET A 1 -15.70 -0.92 -10.56
C MET A 1 -14.72 0.25 -10.40
N HIS A 2 -15.16 1.51 -10.25
CA HIS A 2 -14.26 2.68 -10.17
C HIS A 2 -13.49 2.84 -8.82
N TYR A 3 -13.97 2.23 -7.73
CA TYR A 3 -13.41 2.40 -6.38
C TYR A 3 -12.06 1.71 -6.12
N PHE A 4 -11.59 0.82 -7.00
CA PHE A 4 -10.33 0.11 -6.84
C PHE A 4 -9.11 0.90 -7.35
N ILE A 5 -9.33 1.87 -8.23
CA ILE A 5 -8.26 2.72 -8.80
C ILE A 5 -7.60 3.58 -7.72
N ILE A 6 -8.39 4.08 -6.77
CA ILE A 6 -7.91 4.95 -5.70
C ILE A 6 -6.91 4.22 -4.77
N PRO A 7 -7.25 3.07 -4.14
CA PRO A 7 -6.31 2.35 -3.29
C PRO A 7 -5.09 1.84 -4.08
N LEU A 8 -5.25 1.50 -5.36
CA LEU A 8 -4.13 1.14 -6.23
C LEU A 8 -3.15 2.31 -6.41
N LEU A 9 -3.65 3.51 -6.74
CA LEU A 9 -2.85 4.73 -6.86
C LEU A 9 -2.13 5.07 -5.55
N TYR A 10 -2.82 4.95 -4.41
CA TYR A 10 -2.20 5.16 -3.11
C TYR A 10 -1.09 4.13 -2.84
N ALA A 11 -1.32 2.85 -3.11
CA ALA A 11 -0.32 1.81 -2.94
C ALA A 11 0.95 2.08 -3.76
N PHE A 12 0.78 2.45 -5.04
CA PHE A 12 1.91 2.82 -5.90
C PHE A 12 2.61 4.08 -5.40
N PHE A 13 1.86 5.12 -5.03
CA PHE A 13 2.44 6.36 -4.51
C PHE A 13 3.29 6.10 -3.26
N PHE A 14 2.78 5.32 -2.30
CA PHE A 14 3.52 4.96 -1.10
C PHE A 14 4.74 4.08 -1.42
N ALA A 15 4.64 3.13 -2.35
CA ALA A 15 5.78 2.32 -2.76
C ALA A 15 6.93 3.16 -3.36
N PHE A 16 6.60 4.11 -4.25
CA PHE A 16 7.59 5.05 -4.79
C PHE A 16 8.15 5.99 -3.73
N LEU A 17 7.31 6.49 -2.82
CA LEU A 17 7.75 7.35 -1.71
C LEU A 17 8.72 6.61 -0.78
N THR A 18 8.43 5.35 -0.45
CA THR A 18 9.31 4.51 0.37
C THR A 18 10.65 4.27 -0.31
N ALA A 19 10.65 3.97 -1.62
CA ALA A 19 11.87 3.80 -2.40
C ALA A 19 12.71 5.10 -2.46
N TYR A 20 12.06 6.24 -2.64
CA TYR A 20 12.71 7.55 -2.66
C TYR A 20 13.35 7.90 -1.31
N ILE A 21 12.64 7.64 -0.20
CA ILE A 21 13.19 7.86 1.15
C ILE A 21 14.37 6.92 1.43
N ALA A 22 14.30 5.67 0.95
CA ALA A 22 15.37 4.69 1.09
C ALA A 22 16.64 5.12 0.33
N GLU A 23 16.48 5.56 -0.92
CA GLU A 23 17.56 6.08 -1.75
C GLU A 23 18.25 7.26 -1.09
N ARG A 24 17.47 8.22 -0.57
CA ARG A 24 17.99 9.39 0.19
C ARG A 24 18.82 9.01 1.41
N LYS A 25 18.60 7.82 1.97
CA LYS A 25 19.32 7.30 3.14
C LYS A 25 20.47 6.35 2.76
N GLY A 26 20.75 6.15 1.47
CA GLY A 26 21.80 5.26 0.98
C GLY A 26 21.42 3.78 0.99
N TYR A 27 20.13 3.44 1.12
CA TYR A 27 19.64 2.07 0.96
C TYR A 27 19.30 1.76 -0.50
N GLU A 28 19.23 0.47 -0.84
CA GLU A 28 18.86 0.03 -2.18
C GLU A 28 17.36 0.26 -2.46
N SER A 29 17.07 1.12 -3.44
CA SER A 29 15.70 1.57 -3.74
C SER A 29 14.78 0.44 -4.22
N HIS A 30 15.28 -0.56 -4.95
CA HIS A 30 14.47 -1.69 -5.42
C HIS A 30 13.92 -2.54 -4.27
N THR A 31 14.76 -2.94 -3.31
CA THR A 31 14.29 -3.70 -2.13
C THR A 31 13.20 -2.93 -1.38
N TRP A 32 13.38 -1.62 -1.18
CA TRP A 32 12.41 -0.80 -0.46
C TRP A 32 11.14 -0.48 -1.25
N PHE A 33 11.22 -0.42 -2.59
CA PHE A 33 10.04 -0.37 -3.46
C PHE A 33 9.19 -1.63 -3.32
N TRP A 34 9.82 -2.81 -3.38
CA TRP A 34 9.13 -4.09 -3.19
C TRP A 34 8.50 -4.19 -1.81
N LEU A 35 9.18 -3.69 -0.77
CA LEU A 35 8.63 -3.61 0.58
C LEU A 35 7.38 -2.72 0.64
N GLY A 36 7.43 -1.54 0.02
CA GLY A 36 6.27 -0.63 -0.05
C GLY A 36 5.09 -1.22 -0.83
N MET A 37 5.36 -1.88 -1.96
CA MET A 37 4.34 -2.61 -2.73
C MET A 37 3.71 -3.74 -1.90
N PHE A 38 4.52 -4.54 -1.21
CA PHE A 38 4.05 -5.61 -0.34
C PHE A 38 3.15 -5.09 0.78
N LEU A 39 3.52 -3.95 1.37
CA LEU A 39 2.71 -3.28 2.39
C LEU A 39 1.35 -2.83 1.84
N GLY A 40 1.32 -2.28 0.62
CA GLY A 40 0.08 -1.90 -0.07
C GLY A 40 -0.84 -3.08 -0.37
N VAL A 41 -0.27 -4.23 -0.75
CA VAL A 41 -1.01 -5.49 -0.95
C VAL A 41 -1.61 -5.97 0.37
N ILE A 42 -0.84 -5.98 1.46
CA ILE A 42 -1.35 -6.37 2.79
C ILE A 42 -2.49 -5.45 3.23
N ALA A 43 -2.32 -4.13 3.11
CA ALA A 43 -3.35 -3.16 3.49
C ALA A 43 -4.65 -3.37 2.70
N THR A 44 -4.53 -3.63 1.39
CA THR A 44 -5.68 -3.95 0.54
C THR A 44 -6.34 -5.26 0.97
N GLY A 45 -5.54 -6.29 1.28
CA GLY A 45 -6.05 -7.55 1.83
C GLY A 45 -6.83 -7.33 3.12
N ILE A 46 -6.28 -6.57 4.06
CA ILE A 46 -6.98 -6.23 5.31
C ILE A 46 -8.30 -5.52 5.01
N LEU A 47 -8.35 -4.56 4.09
CA LEU A 47 -9.60 -3.88 3.73
C LEU A 47 -10.65 -4.82 3.12
N LEU A 48 -10.23 -5.83 2.37
CA LEU A 48 -11.14 -6.80 1.73
C LEU A 48 -11.61 -7.88 2.70
N PHE A 49 -10.76 -8.30 3.63
CA PHE A 49 -11.03 -9.39 4.57
C PHE A 49 -11.40 -8.92 5.98
N GLN A 50 -11.35 -7.62 6.27
CA GLN A 50 -11.81 -7.11 7.55
C GLN A 50 -13.31 -7.39 7.70
N PRO A 51 -13.75 -7.95 8.82
CA PRO A 51 -15.17 -8.12 9.08
C PRO A 51 -15.83 -6.73 9.12
N SER A 52 -16.84 -6.53 8.28
CA SER A 52 -17.67 -5.33 8.37
C SER A 52 -18.29 -5.29 9.75
N LYS A 53 -18.14 -4.17 10.48
CA LYS A 53 -18.92 -3.95 11.68
C LYS A 53 -20.38 -3.98 11.24
N SER A 54 -21.08 -5.06 11.55
CA SER A 54 -22.54 -5.10 11.46
C SER A 54 -23.04 -3.97 12.35
N VAL A 55 -23.39 -2.84 11.74
CA VAL A 55 -24.14 -1.79 12.43
C VAL A 55 -25.41 -2.47 12.93
N PRO A 56 -25.63 -2.63 14.24
CA PRO A 56 -26.98 -2.89 14.71
C PRO A 56 -27.76 -1.64 14.31
N GLN A 57 -28.73 -1.79 13.41
CA GLN A 57 -29.65 -0.71 13.08
C GLN A 57 -30.41 -0.27 14.32
#